data_AF-A0A645HCB4-F1
#
_entry.id   AF-A0A645HCB4-F1
#
_cell.length_a   1.000
_cell.length_b   1.000
_cell.length_c   1.000
_cell.angle_alpha   90.00
_cell.angle_beta   90.00
_cell.angle_gamma   90.00
#
_symmetry.space_group_name_H-M   'P 1'
#
loop_
_entity.id
_entity.type
_entity.pdbx_description
1 polymer ?
#
loop_
_entity_poly.entity_id
_entity_poly.type
_entity_poly.pdbx_seq_one_letter_code
_entity_poly.pdbx_strand_id
1 'polypeptide(L)' 'MNFLYKGTKETLGSTMNVNVDPIKLADKIIEDLREKRKALGWE' A
#
# COMPACT_ATOMS: atom_id res chain seq x y z
N MET A 1 15.66 -9.87 0.72
CA MET A 1 14.26 -9.60 0.30
C MET A 1 13.66 -8.29 0.83
N ASN A 2 14.31 -7.54 1.74
CA ASN A 2 13.76 -6.31 2.32
C ASN A 2 13.60 -5.11 1.36
N PHE A 3 14.27 -5.16 0.20
CA PHE A 3 14.19 -4.07 -0.78
C PHE A 3 12.74 -3.83 -1.25
N LEU A 4 12.03 -4.88 -1.70
CA LEU A 4 10.66 -4.75 -2.20
C LEU A 4 9.64 -4.47 -1.09
N TYR A 5 9.89 -4.96 0.13
CA TYR A 5 8.96 -4.78 1.25
C TYR A 5 9.08 -3.41 1.93
N LYS A 6 10.26 -2.78 1.89
CA LYS A 6 10.54 -1.54 2.63
C LYS A 6 11.36 -0.53 1.82
N GLY A 7 12.40 -0.98 1.13
CA GLY A 7 13.35 -0.11 0.41
C GLY A 7 12.78 0.64 -0.80
N THR A 8 11.71 0.12 -1.42
CA THR A 8 11.06 0.80 -2.56
C THR A 8 10.18 1.97 -2.13
N LYS A 9 9.86 2.12 -0.83
CA LYS A 9 8.98 3.21 -0.37
C LYS A 9 9.61 4.58 -0.63
N GLU A 10 10.89 4.74 -0.31
CA GLU A 10 11.61 6.01 -0.45
C GLU A 10 11.95 6.32 -1.90
N THR A 11 12.22 5.28 -2.70
CA THR A 11 12.65 5.44 -4.10
C THR A 11 11.49 5.51 -5.09
N LEU A 12 10.44 4.70 -4.89
CA LEU A 12 9.31 4.54 -5.80
C LEU A 12 7.96 4.94 -5.19
N GLY A 13 7.93 5.37 -3.92
CA GLY A 13 6.68 5.70 -3.24
C GLY A 13 5.77 4.49 -2.95
N SER A 14 6.24 3.27 -3.16
CA SER A 14 5.42 2.04 -3.08
C SER A 14 6.16 0.88 -2.44
N THR A 15 5.42 -0.10 -1.91
CA THR A 15 5.96 -1.32 -1.32
C THR A 15 5.17 -2.53 -1.78
N MET A 16 5.84 -3.67 -1.87
CA MET A 16 5.19 -4.95 -2.07
C MET A 16 4.57 -5.39 -0.74
N ASN A 17 3.28 -5.74 -0.76
CA ASN A 17 2.57 -6.25 0.40
C ASN A 17 2.10 -7.67 0.10
N VAL A 18 2.54 -8.64 0.92
CA VAL A 18 2.19 -10.06 0.76
C VAL A 18 1.41 -10.49 1.98
N ASN A 19 0.17 -10.90 1.77
CA ASN A 19 -0.70 -11.45 2.80
C ASN A 19 -1.45 -12.65 2.22
N VAL A 20 -1.39 -13.79 2.92
CA VAL A 20 -2.05 -15.03 2.50
C VAL A 20 -3.56 -15.02 2.78
N ASP A 21 -4.01 -14.12 3.65
CA ASP A 21 -5.43 -13.89 3.90
C ASP A 21 -5.95 -12.87 2.87
N PRO A 22 -6.83 -13.29 1.93
CA PRO A 22 -7.32 -12.43 0.86
C PRO A 22 -8.20 -11.29 1.38
N ILE A 23 -8.90 -11.47 2.51
CA ILE A 23 -9.76 -10.43 3.09
C ILE A 23 -8.90 -9.30 3.64
N LYS A 24 -7.87 -9.65 4.42
CA LYS A 24 -6.92 -8.65 4.95
C LYS A 24 -6.13 -7.95 3.85
N LEU A 25 -5.81 -8.66 2.76
CA LEU A 25 -5.16 -8.03 1.60
C LEU A 25 -6.08 -7.02 0.92
N ALA A 26 -7.36 -7.36 0.75
CA ALA A 26 -8.35 -6.45 0.18
C ALA A 26 -8.55 -5.21 1.05
N ASP A 27 -8.67 -5.38 2.37
CA ASP A 27 -8.78 -4.25 3.33
C ASP A 27 -7.60 -3.28 3.19
N LYS A 28 -6.39 -3.83 3.12
CA LYS A 28 -5.17 -3.03 2.92
C LYS A 28 -5.18 -2.25 1.61
N ILE A 29 -5.61 -2.88 0.51
CA ILE A 29 -5.70 -2.21 -0.80
C ILE A 29 -6.70 -1.05 -0.74
N ILE A 30 -7.86 -1.27 -0.12
CA ILE A 30 -8.90 -0.24 0.02
C ILE A 30 -8.40 0.92 0.89
N GLU A 31 -7.72 0.62 1.99
CA GLU A 31 -7.13 1.63 2.87
C GLU A 31 -6.08 2.48 2.14
N ASP A 32 -5.10 1.85 1.47
CA ASP A 32 -4.06 2.54 0.70
C ASP A 32 -4.68 3.46 -0.38
N LEU A 33 -5.78 3.04 -1.03
CA LEU A 33 -6.51 3.87 -2.00
C LEU A 33 -7.23 5.05 -1.34
N ARG A 34 -7.87 4.85 -0.19
CA ARG A 34 -8.53 5.93 0.56
C ARG A 34 -7.52 6.97 1.03
N GLU A 35 -6.36 6.55 1.52
CA GLU A 35 -5.29 7.47 1.90
C GLU A 35 -4.81 8.33 0.73
N LYS A 36 -4.61 7.70 -0.45
CA LYS A 36 -4.22 8.42 -1.67
C LYS A 36 -5.30 9.41 -2.12
N ARG A 37 -6.58 9.03 -2.06
CA ARG A 37 -7.70 9.94 -2.36
C ARG A 37 -7.71 11.15 -1.42
N LYS A 38 -7.57 10.93 -0.11
CA LYS A 38 -7.47 12.00 0.88
C LYS A 38 -6.31 12.94 0.59
N ALA A 39 -5.13 12.42 0.22
CA ALA A 39 -3.97 13.22 -0.13
C ALA A 39 -4.20 14.09 -1.39
N LEU A 40 -5.09 13.67 -2.29
CA LEU A 40 -5.51 14.44 -3.46
C LEU A 40 -6.67 15.41 -3.16
N GLY A 41 -7.16 15.46 -1.93
CA GLY A 41 -8.34 16.25 -1.55
C GLY A 41 -9.65 15.67 -2.08
N TRP A 42 -9.67 14.39 -2.44
CA TRP A 42 -10.86 13.69 -2.91
C TRP A 42 -11.48 12.98 -1.70
N GLU A 43 -12.65 13.45 -1.25
CA GLU A 43 -13.49 12.67 -0.31
C GLU A 43 -13.95 11.35 -0.95
#